data_AF-A0A6N9H944-F1
#
_entry.id   AF-A0A6N9H944-F1
#
_cell.length_a   1.000
_cell.length_b   1.000
_cell.length_c   1.000
_cell.angle_alpha   90.00
_cell.angle_beta   90.00
_cell.angle_gamma   90.00
#
_symmetry.space_group_name_H-M   'P 1'
#
loop_
_entity.id
_entity.type
_entity.pdbx_description
1 polymer ?
#
loop_
_entity_poly.entity_id
_entity_poly.type
_entity_poly.pdbx_seq_one_letter_code
_entity_poly.pdbx_strand_id
1 'polypeptide(L)'
;MTRKTSPEPVRDQREDHLLTPENCVLALIDYQPEQYGTITSTSRERIDLNVVALCKLAMAYGVPVVLSTVGVDLGKNEGTASAIKDALPGVDEIDRSGVNAWEDADFRAAIADSGRKKVVIAGLWTEVCLTFPTLDMLAEGYEVYPVADAVGGISAVSHDRAFERMVQAGAHPVTAISFGAELMRNWAREDADKLREVMNWYFPRKQKLDRAEGVQFFNG
;
A
#
# COMPACT_ATOMS: atom_id res chain seq x y z
N MET A 1 -32.92 -8.05 23.40
CA MET A 1 -31.70 -8.20 22.56
C MET A 1 -30.51 -7.74 23.38
N THR A 2 -29.49 -8.58 23.52
CA THR A 2 -28.23 -8.22 24.18
C THR A 2 -27.47 -7.20 23.32
N ARG A 3 -26.99 -6.10 23.91
CA ARG A 3 -26.19 -5.10 23.19
C ARG A 3 -24.86 -5.75 22.76
N LYS A 4 -24.47 -5.60 21.50
CA LYS A 4 -23.21 -6.11 20.94
C LYS A 4 -22.05 -5.14 21.20
N THR A 5 -21.69 -4.96 22.48
CA THR A 5 -20.66 -3.99 22.90
C THR A 5 -19.32 -4.64 23.27
N SER A 6 -19.24 -5.97 23.30
CA SER A 6 -18.01 -6.72 23.54
C SER A 6 -17.41 -7.18 22.21
N PRO A 7 -16.08 -7.12 22.04
CA PRO A 7 -15.45 -7.59 20.81
C PRO A 7 -15.53 -9.12 20.70
N GLU A 8 -15.60 -9.64 19.48
CA GLU A 8 -15.32 -11.06 19.23
C GLU A 8 -13.84 -11.36 19.58
N PRO A 9 -13.51 -12.62 19.94
CA PRO A 9 -12.13 -13.02 20.22
C PRO A 9 -11.17 -12.67 19.08
N VAL A 10 -9.96 -12.22 19.45
CA VAL A 10 -8.87 -12.00 18.51
C VAL A 10 -8.34 -13.38 18.08
N ARG A 11 -8.29 -13.61 16.77
CA ARG A 11 -7.70 -14.83 16.19
C ARG A 11 -6.18 -14.78 16.32
N ASP A 12 -5.50 -15.92 16.16
CA ASP A 12 -4.03 -15.93 16.08
C ASP A 12 -3.59 -15.02 14.93
N GLN A 13 -2.87 -13.94 15.25
CA GLN A 13 -2.56 -12.93 14.26
C GLN A 13 -1.56 -13.44 13.21
N ARG A 14 -0.66 -14.36 13.57
CA ARG A 14 0.39 -14.84 12.68
C ARG A 14 -0.14 -15.83 11.65
N GLU A 15 -1.09 -16.66 12.07
CA GLU A 15 -1.69 -17.73 11.26
C GLU A 15 -3.02 -17.33 10.60
N ASP A 16 -3.50 -16.09 10.79
CA ASP A 16 -4.76 -15.65 10.18
C ASP A 16 -4.65 -15.58 8.65
N HIS A 17 -5.68 -16.02 7.94
CA HIS A 17 -5.80 -15.90 6.48
C HIS A 17 -6.04 -14.45 6.03
N LEU A 18 -6.49 -13.58 6.93
CA LEU A 18 -6.67 -12.17 6.66
C LEU A 18 -5.43 -11.35 7.10
N LEU A 19 -5.32 -10.08 6.71
CA LEU A 19 -4.17 -9.23 7.08
C LEU A 19 -4.24 -8.81 8.56
N THR A 20 -3.11 -8.90 9.26
CA THR A 20 -2.96 -8.52 10.66
C THR A 20 -1.64 -7.78 10.89
N PRO A 21 -1.52 -7.01 11.98
CA PRO A 21 -0.24 -6.39 12.34
C PRO A 21 0.93 -7.39 12.50
N GLU A 22 0.65 -8.65 12.82
CA GLU A 22 1.66 -9.68 13.03
C GLU A 22 1.89 -10.64 11.84
N ASN A 23 1.22 -10.47 10.70
CA ASN A 23 1.49 -11.35 9.55
C ASN A 23 1.87 -10.61 8.26
N CYS A 24 1.78 -9.28 8.25
CA CYS A 24 2.05 -8.49 7.07
C CYS A 24 3.13 -7.42 7.25
N VAL A 25 3.79 -7.09 6.13
CA VAL A 25 4.72 -5.98 5.94
C VAL A 25 4.20 -5.09 4.81
N LEU A 26 4.38 -3.78 4.92
CA LEU A 26 4.08 -2.81 3.87
C LEU A 26 5.35 -2.55 3.05
N ALA A 27 5.28 -2.77 1.73
CA ALA A 27 6.33 -2.41 0.78
C ALA A 27 5.86 -1.24 -0.10
N LEU A 28 6.62 -0.14 -0.10
CA LEU A 28 6.38 1.05 -0.93
C LEU A 28 7.53 1.26 -1.88
N ILE A 29 7.23 1.39 -3.17
CA ILE A 29 8.23 1.32 -4.23
C ILE A 29 8.10 2.51 -5.20
N ASP A 30 9.16 3.30 -5.31
CA ASP A 30 9.39 4.30 -6.35
C ASP A 30 8.32 5.41 -6.44
N TYR A 31 7.84 5.90 -5.30
CA TYR A 31 6.97 7.08 -5.24
C TYR A 31 7.75 8.39 -5.47
N GLN A 32 8.41 8.48 -6.63
CA GLN A 32 9.37 9.52 -7.00
C GLN A 32 8.79 10.45 -8.08
N PRO A 33 9.19 11.73 -8.14
CA PRO A 33 8.64 12.72 -9.08
C PRO A 33 8.61 12.29 -10.54
N GLU A 34 9.64 11.58 -11.00
CA GLU A 34 9.79 11.12 -12.39
C GLU A 34 8.72 10.09 -12.75
N GLN A 35 8.43 9.15 -11.85
CA GLN A 35 7.38 8.16 -11.99
C GLN A 35 6.01 8.85 -12.02
N TYR A 36 5.75 9.81 -11.13
CA TYR A 36 4.51 10.59 -11.15
C TYR A 36 4.31 11.35 -12.46
N GLY A 37 5.37 11.92 -13.04
CA GLY A 37 5.31 12.78 -14.22
C GLY A 37 4.79 12.11 -15.49
N THR A 38 4.65 10.78 -15.49
CA THR A 38 4.25 9.98 -16.65
C THR A 38 2.98 9.17 -16.42
N ILE A 39 2.38 9.22 -15.23
CA ILE A 39 1.13 8.53 -14.92
C ILE A 39 -0.04 9.24 -15.59
N THR A 40 -0.90 8.47 -16.26
CA THR A 40 -2.15 9.00 -16.87
C THR A 40 -3.39 8.17 -16.55
N SER A 41 -3.24 7.06 -15.82
CA SER A 41 -4.37 6.20 -15.39
C SER A 41 -5.19 6.79 -14.24
N THR A 42 -4.60 7.66 -13.42
CA THR A 42 -5.23 8.33 -12.29
C THR A 42 -4.49 9.62 -11.94
N SER A 43 -5.04 10.45 -11.06
CA SER A 43 -4.40 11.70 -10.61
C SER A 43 -3.33 11.43 -9.54
N ARG A 44 -2.29 12.28 -9.48
CA ARG A 44 -1.30 12.25 -8.40
C ARG A 44 -1.96 12.42 -7.04
N GLU A 45 -2.91 13.34 -6.93
CA GLU A 45 -3.62 13.61 -5.68
C GLU A 45 -4.41 12.40 -5.19
N ARG A 46 -4.96 11.60 -6.11
CA ARG A 46 -5.66 10.35 -5.77
C ARG A 46 -4.69 9.30 -5.24
N ILE A 47 -3.54 9.12 -5.92
CA ILE A 47 -2.48 8.23 -5.46
C ILE A 47 -1.99 8.67 -4.07
N ASP A 48 -1.62 9.93 -3.92
CA ASP A 48 -1.07 10.50 -2.68
C ASP A 48 -2.06 10.33 -1.51
N LEU A 49 -3.35 10.59 -1.73
CA LEU A 49 -4.36 10.39 -0.70
C LEU A 49 -4.38 8.94 -0.17
N ASN A 50 -4.33 7.96 -1.08
CA ASN A 50 -4.45 6.55 -0.73
C ASN A 50 -3.15 5.97 -0.17
N VAL A 51 -1.99 6.29 -0.74
CA VAL A 51 -0.69 5.84 -0.20
C VAL A 51 -0.41 6.48 1.17
N VAL A 52 -0.78 7.75 1.40
CA VAL A 52 -0.62 8.36 2.72
C VAL A 52 -1.56 7.74 3.75
N ALA A 53 -2.78 7.34 3.34
CA ALA A 53 -3.68 6.56 4.22
C ALA A 53 -3.04 5.22 4.60
N LEU A 54 -2.46 4.52 3.62
CA LEU A 54 -1.75 3.26 3.80
C LEU A 54 -0.57 3.40 4.78
N CYS A 55 0.29 4.42 4.61
CA CYS A 55 1.38 4.73 5.53
C CYS A 55 0.86 4.99 6.95
N LYS A 56 -0.17 5.82 7.10
CA LYS A 56 -0.74 6.15 8.42
C LYS A 56 -1.30 4.92 9.12
N LEU A 57 -1.95 4.02 8.39
CA LEU A 57 -2.46 2.76 8.93
C LEU A 57 -1.32 1.84 9.36
N ALA A 58 -0.31 1.67 8.52
CA ALA A 58 0.84 0.84 8.87
C ALA A 58 1.54 1.34 10.15
N MET A 59 1.80 2.65 10.22
CA MET A 59 2.41 3.27 11.41
C MET A 59 1.53 3.13 12.66
N ALA A 60 0.22 3.39 12.55
CA ALA A 60 -0.69 3.32 13.70
C ALA A 60 -0.81 1.89 14.28
N TYR A 61 -0.76 0.88 13.41
CA TYR A 61 -0.86 -0.52 13.79
C TYR A 61 0.51 -1.20 14.01
N GLY A 62 1.63 -0.52 13.81
CA GLY A 62 2.97 -1.08 13.99
C GLY A 62 3.33 -2.13 12.94
N VAL A 63 2.76 -2.03 11.74
CA VAL A 63 3.15 -2.86 10.58
C VAL A 63 4.51 -2.37 10.08
N PRO A 64 5.51 -3.25 9.92
CA PRO A 64 6.81 -2.86 9.36
C PRO A 64 6.64 -2.26 7.96
N VAL A 65 7.45 -1.25 7.64
CA VAL A 65 7.45 -0.59 6.32
C VAL A 65 8.82 -0.71 5.68
N VAL A 66 8.86 -1.20 4.45
CA VAL A 66 10.03 -1.20 3.56
C VAL A 66 9.78 -0.17 2.47
N LEU A 67 10.65 0.84 2.39
CA LEU A 67 10.55 1.92 1.41
C LEU A 67 11.74 1.81 0.44
N SER A 68 11.47 1.81 -0.87
CA SER A 68 12.52 1.73 -1.89
C SER A 68 12.36 2.83 -2.94
N THR A 69 13.49 3.28 -3.45
CA THR A 69 13.62 4.18 -4.60
C THR A 69 14.49 3.54 -5.67
N VAL A 70 14.42 4.07 -6.89
CA VAL A 70 15.32 3.65 -7.97
C VAL A 70 16.12 4.85 -8.51
N GLY A 71 17.43 4.69 -8.60
CA GLY A 71 18.35 5.58 -9.31
C GLY A 71 18.64 6.91 -8.62
N VAL A 72 18.43 7.02 -7.31
CA VAL A 72 18.73 8.25 -6.55
C VAL A 72 20.25 8.48 -6.46
N ASP A 73 21.01 7.45 -6.07
CA ASP A 73 22.47 7.55 -5.94
C ASP A 73 23.17 7.70 -7.30
N LEU A 74 22.49 7.29 -8.38
CA LEU A 74 22.92 7.49 -9.76
C LEU A 74 22.61 8.90 -10.30
N GLY A 75 21.91 9.74 -9.52
CA GLY A 75 21.42 11.05 -9.94
C GLY A 75 20.44 10.99 -11.11
N LYS A 76 19.70 9.88 -11.24
CA LYS A 76 18.70 9.68 -12.30
C LYS A 76 17.32 10.14 -11.89
N ASN A 77 16.96 9.92 -10.62
CA ASN A 77 15.67 10.30 -10.06
C ASN A 77 15.85 11.00 -8.72
N GLU A 78 14.87 11.78 -8.31
CA GLU A 78 14.77 12.30 -6.94
C GLU A 78 14.27 11.23 -5.97
N GLY A 79 14.44 11.45 -4.66
CA GLY A 79 13.90 10.54 -3.63
C GLY A 79 12.38 10.53 -3.56
N THR A 80 11.84 9.72 -2.64
CA THR A 80 10.40 9.60 -2.39
C THR A 80 9.77 10.96 -2.11
N ALA A 81 8.61 11.20 -2.72
CA ALA A 81 7.87 12.44 -2.55
C ALA A 81 7.59 12.74 -1.07
N SER A 82 7.77 14.01 -0.68
CA SER A 82 7.68 14.45 0.72
C SER A 82 6.38 14.08 1.41
N ALA A 83 5.25 14.10 0.69
CA ALA A 83 3.94 13.71 1.21
C ALA A 83 3.92 12.28 1.81
N ILE A 84 4.67 11.35 1.21
CA ILE A 84 4.83 9.98 1.72
C ILE A 84 5.84 9.94 2.86
N LYS A 85 6.99 10.61 2.72
CA LYS A 85 8.04 10.60 3.76
C LYS A 85 7.56 11.20 5.08
N ASP A 86 6.77 12.27 5.03
CA ASP A 86 6.18 12.89 6.21
C ASP A 86 5.23 11.94 6.97
N ALA A 87 4.67 10.94 6.27
CA ALA A 87 3.81 9.91 6.86
C ALA A 87 4.59 8.70 7.40
N LEU A 88 5.90 8.63 7.16
CA LEU A 88 6.80 7.52 7.50
C LEU A 88 8.01 8.00 8.32
N PRO A 89 7.81 8.65 9.48
CA PRO A 89 8.93 9.10 10.30
C PRO A 89 9.78 7.90 10.76
N GLY A 90 11.09 7.96 10.49
CA GLY A 90 12.04 6.93 10.89
C GLY A 90 12.12 5.72 9.97
N VAL A 91 11.54 5.78 8.78
CA VAL A 91 11.71 4.76 7.72
C VAL A 91 12.72 5.29 6.70
N ASP A 92 13.83 4.57 6.54
CA ASP A 92 14.88 4.92 5.58
C ASP A 92 14.54 4.39 4.17
N GLU A 93 15.07 5.07 3.15
CA GLU A 93 14.91 4.69 1.75
C GLU A 93 16.01 3.68 1.35
N ILE A 94 15.61 2.56 0.75
CA ILE A 94 16.53 1.61 0.10
C ILE A 94 16.63 1.99 -1.39
N ASP A 95 17.69 2.69 -1.75
CA ASP A 95 17.96 3.01 -3.15
C ASP A 95 18.58 1.83 -3.90
N ARG A 96 18.14 1.65 -5.15
CA ARG A 96 18.59 0.57 -6.03
C ARG A 96 18.76 1.06 -7.46
N SER A 97 19.44 0.27 -8.28
CA SER A 97 19.67 0.59 -9.69
C SER A 97 18.72 -0.13 -10.66
N GLY A 98 18.31 -1.35 -10.34
CA GLY A 98 17.40 -2.15 -11.17
C GLY A 98 15.95 -1.72 -10.98
N VAL A 99 15.11 -1.90 -12.00
CA VAL A 99 13.68 -1.53 -11.97
C VAL A 99 12.81 -2.51 -11.18
N ASN A 100 13.21 -3.76 -11.03
CA ASN A 100 12.54 -4.74 -10.19
C ASN A 100 13.14 -4.69 -8.78
N ALA A 101 12.35 -4.26 -7.78
CA ALA A 101 12.83 -4.16 -6.41
C ALA A 101 13.24 -5.51 -5.82
N TRP A 102 12.63 -6.60 -6.28
CA TRP A 102 12.92 -7.93 -5.75
C TRP A 102 14.28 -8.48 -6.21
N GLU A 103 14.87 -7.94 -7.27
CA GLU A 103 16.23 -8.30 -7.69
C GLU A 103 17.30 -7.68 -6.77
N ASP A 104 16.95 -6.64 -6.02
CA ASP A 104 17.83 -5.99 -5.06
C ASP A 104 17.96 -6.83 -3.78
N ALA A 105 19.20 -6.99 -3.29
CA ALA A 105 19.48 -7.82 -2.13
C ALA A 105 19.03 -7.18 -0.82
N ASP A 106 19.15 -5.86 -0.70
CA ASP A 106 18.82 -5.12 0.52
C ASP A 106 17.30 -5.00 0.67
N PHE A 107 16.57 -4.80 -0.44
CA PHE A 107 15.10 -4.86 -0.45
C PHE A 107 14.58 -6.22 0.00
N ARG A 108 15.12 -7.32 -0.56
CA ARG A 108 14.73 -8.69 -0.14
C ARG A 108 15.08 -8.97 1.31
N ALA A 109 16.26 -8.55 1.76
CA ALA A 109 16.68 -8.70 3.16
C ALA A 109 15.70 -7.97 4.09
N ALA A 110 15.35 -6.72 3.80
CA ALA A 110 14.40 -5.95 4.60
C ALA A 110 13.00 -6.61 4.68
N ILE A 111 12.51 -7.18 3.58
CA ILE A 111 11.25 -7.93 3.58
C ILE A 111 11.39 -9.22 4.41
N ALA A 112 12.48 -9.96 4.26
CA ALA A 112 12.73 -11.18 5.02
C ALA A 112 12.89 -10.92 6.54
N ASP A 113 13.58 -9.86 6.92
CA ASP A 113 13.83 -9.44 8.30
C ASP A 113 12.55 -9.00 9.03
N SER A 114 11.51 -8.61 8.30
CA SER A 114 10.18 -8.39 8.88
C SER A 114 9.58 -9.67 9.50
N GLY A 115 10.03 -10.85 9.05
CA GLY A 115 9.49 -12.14 9.45
C GLY A 115 8.07 -12.40 8.95
N ARG A 116 7.56 -11.59 8.01
CA ARG A 116 6.18 -11.63 7.53
C ARG A 116 6.09 -12.31 6.16
N LYS A 117 5.04 -13.12 5.96
CA LYS A 117 4.78 -13.81 4.69
C LYS A 117 3.78 -13.08 3.79
N LYS A 118 3.00 -12.15 4.34
CA LYS A 118 2.08 -11.32 3.57
C LYS A 118 2.73 -9.98 3.26
N VAL A 119 2.80 -9.63 1.98
CA VAL A 119 3.36 -8.36 1.53
C VAL A 119 2.25 -7.50 0.97
N VAL A 120 1.88 -6.46 1.72
CA VAL A 120 1.01 -5.40 1.24
C VAL A 120 1.89 -4.47 0.42
N ILE A 121 1.69 -4.39 -0.89
CA ILE A 121 2.63 -3.73 -1.80
C ILE A 121 1.95 -2.63 -2.60
N ALA A 122 2.63 -1.51 -2.72
CA ALA A 122 2.22 -0.43 -3.60
C ALA A 122 3.46 0.20 -4.24
N GLY A 123 3.38 0.54 -5.53
CA GLY A 123 4.50 1.15 -6.22
C GLY A 123 4.16 1.71 -7.59
N LEU A 124 5.04 2.57 -8.09
CA LEU A 124 4.88 3.27 -9.35
C LEU A 124 6.00 2.89 -10.33
N TRP A 125 5.73 2.46 -11.55
CA TRP A 125 4.39 2.27 -12.16
C TRP A 125 3.79 0.90 -11.87
N THR A 126 2.46 0.82 -11.96
CA THR A 126 1.69 -0.41 -11.76
C THR A 126 2.25 -1.59 -12.58
N GLU A 127 2.57 -1.36 -13.86
CA GLU A 127 2.99 -2.38 -14.83
C GLU A 127 4.47 -2.79 -14.75
N VAL A 128 5.29 -2.06 -13.98
CA VAL A 128 6.73 -2.33 -13.83
C VAL A 128 7.06 -2.57 -12.35
N CYS A 129 7.25 -1.49 -11.59
CA CYS A 129 7.84 -1.54 -10.24
C CYS A 129 6.90 -2.16 -9.20
N LEU A 130 5.59 -2.23 -9.47
CA LEU A 130 4.66 -3.02 -8.67
C LEU A 130 4.56 -4.46 -9.18
N THR A 131 4.38 -4.64 -10.49
CA THR A 131 4.10 -5.96 -11.08
C THR A 131 5.29 -6.92 -10.94
N PHE A 132 6.51 -6.48 -11.24
CA PHE A 132 7.67 -7.38 -11.26
C PHE A 132 7.98 -8.00 -9.90
N PRO A 133 8.14 -7.20 -8.82
CA PRO A 133 8.38 -7.80 -7.50
C PRO A 133 7.17 -8.60 -7.01
N THR A 134 5.93 -8.22 -7.38
CA THR A 134 4.74 -9.03 -7.06
C THR A 134 4.85 -10.44 -7.62
N LEU A 135 5.24 -10.58 -8.89
CA LEU A 135 5.33 -11.89 -9.54
C LEU A 135 6.44 -12.76 -8.95
N ASP A 136 7.59 -12.17 -8.65
CA ASP A 136 8.71 -12.91 -8.07
C ASP A 136 8.43 -13.33 -6.63
N MET A 137 7.85 -12.43 -5.81
CA MET A 137 7.44 -12.75 -4.45
C MET A 137 6.41 -13.89 -4.42
N LEU A 138 5.43 -13.89 -5.33
CA LEU A 138 4.46 -14.98 -5.46
C LEU A 138 5.16 -16.30 -5.84
N ALA A 139 6.11 -16.27 -6.77
CA ALA A 139 6.89 -17.44 -7.16
C ALA A 139 7.75 -18.00 -6.00
N GLU A 140 8.16 -17.14 -5.06
CA GLU A 140 8.90 -17.51 -3.85
C GLU A 140 7.99 -17.83 -2.64
N GLY A 141 6.68 -17.87 -2.84
CA GLY A 141 5.72 -18.33 -1.83
C GLY A 141 5.32 -17.28 -0.79
N TYR A 142 5.51 -15.99 -1.09
CA TYR A 142 4.84 -14.91 -0.35
C TYR A 142 3.39 -14.78 -0.81
N GLU A 143 2.52 -14.31 0.08
CA GLU A 143 1.19 -13.86 -0.28
C GLU A 143 1.24 -12.36 -0.56
N VAL A 144 0.87 -11.93 -1.76
CA VAL A 144 1.05 -10.53 -2.16
C VAL A 144 -0.30 -9.84 -2.33
N TYR A 145 -0.42 -8.65 -1.72
CA TYR A 145 -1.63 -7.85 -1.65
C TYR A 145 -1.38 -6.45 -2.27
N PRO A 146 -1.45 -6.31 -3.61
CA PRO A 146 -1.30 -5.02 -4.27
C PRO A 146 -2.39 -4.02 -3.84
N VAL A 147 -2.00 -2.80 -3.47
CA VAL A 147 -2.95 -1.76 -3.04
C VAL A 147 -3.44 -0.96 -4.24
N ALA A 148 -4.56 -1.38 -4.82
CA ALA A 148 -5.03 -0.96 -6.14
C ALA A 148 -5.36 0.53 -6.26
N ASP A 149 -5.82 1.15 -5.18
CA ASP A 149 -6.17 2.57 -5.17
C ASP A 149 -4.98 3.49 -4.86
N ALA A 150 -3.82 2.94 -4.48
CA ALA A 150 -2.61 3.68 -4.13
C ALA A 150 -1.55 3.70 -5.23
N VAL A 151 -1.88 3.29 -6.46
CA VAL A 151 -0.91 3.12 -7.56
C VAL A 151 -1.44 3.68 -8.88
N GLY A 152 -0.55 3.86 -9.85
CA GLY A 152 -0.91 4.31 -11.20
C GLY A 152 0.06 3.79 -12.26
N GLY A 153 -0.48 3.48 -13.44
CA GLY A 153 0.28 3.16 -14.64
C GLY A 153 0.33 4.32 -15.64
N ILE A 154 1.21 4.19 -16.64
CA ILE A 154 1.41 5.22 -17.68
C ILE A 154 0.19 5.39 -18.61
N SER A 155 -0.73 4.43 -18.58
CA SER A 155 -2.04 4.47 -19.23
C SER A 155 -3.02 3.58 -18.48
N ALA A 156 -4.32 3.78 -18.69
CA ALA A 156 -5.34 2.86 -18.15
C ALA A 156 -5.14 1.42 -18.64
N VAL A 157 -4.79 1.23 -19.93
CA VAL A 157 -4.52 -0.09 -20.49
C VAL A 157 -3.33 -0.76 -19.79
N SER A 158 -2.23 -0.04 -19.58
CA SER A 158 -1.06 -0.59 -18.89
C SER A 158 -1.41 -1.00 -17.46
N HIS A 159 -2.10 -0.14 -16.73
CA HIS A 159 -2.53 -0.37 -15.35
C HIS A 159 -3.46 -1.60 -15.25
N ASP A 160 -4.49 -1.68 -16.10
CA ASP A 160 -5.46 -2.78 -16.08
C ASP A 160 -4.81 -4.12 -16.43
N ARG A 161 -3.98 -4.16 -17.49
CA ARG A 161 -3.28 -5.40 -17.90
C ARG A 161 -2.28 -5.87 -16.84
N ALA A 162 -1.66 -4.94 -16.12
CA ALA A 162 -0.77 -5.24 -15.01
C ALA A 162 -1.52 -5.92 -13.85
N PHE A 163 -2.67 -5.37 -13.43
CA PHE A 163 -3.51 -5.99 -12.41
C PHE A 163 -4.02 -7.37 -12.83
N GLU A 164 -4.49 -7.52 -14.07
CA GLU A 164 -4.89 -8.82 -14.60
C GLU A 164 -3.76 -9.85 -14.51
N ARG A 165 -2.54 -9.46 -14.91
CA ARG A 165 -1.36 -10.32 -14.83
C ARG A 165 -1.03 -10.73 -13.39
N MET A 166 -1.03 -9.78 -12.45
CA MET A 166 -0.77 -10.06 -11.03
C MET A 166 -1.83 -10.98 -10.44
N VAL A 167 -3.12 -10.75 -10.72
CA VAL A 167 -4.23 -11.59 -10.24
C VAL A 167 -4.14 -13.00 -10.82
N GLN A 168 -3.86 -13.14 -12.11
CA GLN A 168 -3.67 -14.45 -12.75
C GLN A 168 -2.51 -15.24 -12.15
N ALA A 169 -1.49 -14.55 -11.63
CA ALA A 169 -0.37 -15.17 -10.93
C ALA A 169 -0.67 -15.51 -9.45
N GLY A 170 -1.81 -15.07 -8.90
CA GLY A 170 -2.24 -15.37 -7.53
C GLY A 170 -2.19 -14.19 -6.55
N ALA A 171 -1.96 -12.95 -7.01
CA ALA A 171 -2.07 -11.78 -6.14
C ALA A 171 -3.52 -11.54 -5.67
N HIS A 172 -3.67 -10.89 -4.50
CA HIS A 172 -4.95 -10.54 -3.91
C HIS A 172 -5.08 -9.01 -3.72
N PRO A 173 -5.44 -8.25 -4.77
CA PRO A 173 -5.53 -6.79 -4.66
C PRO A 173 -6.49 -6.33 -3.56
N VAL A 174 -6.06 -5.31 -2.81
CA VAL A 174 -6.82 -4.63 -1.75
C VAL A 174 -6.84 -3.13 -2.00
N THR A 175 -7.49 -2.38 -1.11
CA THR A 175 -7.49 -0.90 -1.10
C THR A 175 -7.00 -0.39 0.25
N ALA A 176 -6.54 0.85 0.32
CA ALA A 176 -5.96 1.41 1.54
C ALA A 176 -6.93 1.31 2.74
N ILE A 177 -8.21 1.61 2.55
CA ILE A 177 -9.21 1.52 3.63
C ILE A 177 -9.59 0.08 3.95
N SER A 178 -9.65 -0.83 2.96
CA SER A 178 -9.91 -2.24 3.25
C SER A 178 -8.75 -2.86 4.05
N PHE A 179 -7.51 -2.52 3.74
CA PHE A 179 -6.34 -2.89 4.55
C PHE A 179 -6.49 -2.43 6.00
N GLY A 180 -6.82 -1.15 6.23
CA GLY A 180 -7.05 -0.64 7.58
C GLY A 180 -8.19 -1.35 8.32
N ALA A 181 -9.29 -1.66 7.61
CA ALA A 181 -10.41 -2.41 8.17
C ALA A 181 -10.03 -3.85 8.54
N GLU A 182 -9.14 -4.47 7.77
CA GLU A 182 -8.57 -5.78 8.09
C GLU A 182 -7.68 -5.76 9.33
N LEU A 183 -6.88 -4.71 9.54
CA LEU A 183 -6.11 -4.56 10.78
C LEU A 183 -7.03 -4.35 12.00
N MET A 184 -8.04 -3.49 11.85
CA MET A 184 -8.94 -3.12 12.94
C MET A 184 -9.90 -4.24 13.36
N ARG A 185 -10.52 -4.92 12.39
CA ARG A 185 -11.56 -5.97 12.51
C ARG A 185 -12.85 -5.59 13.23
N ASN A 186 -12.78 -5.00 14.42
CA ASN A 186 -13.93 -4.84 15.29
C ASN A 186 -13.89 -3.52 16.07
N TRP A 187 -14.97 -2.74 15.95
CA TRP A 187 -15.16 -1.44 16.59
C TRP A 187 -15.22 -1.44 18.13
N ALA A 188 -15.43 -2.60 18.74
CA ALA A 188 -15.43 -2.80 20.18
C ALA A 188 -14.03 -3.14 20.75
N ARG A 189 -12.99 -3.25 19.91
CA ARG A 189 -11.60 -3.36 20.37
C ARG A 189 -11.07 -2.00 20.82
N GLU A 190 -10.17 -2.01 21.79
CA GLU A 190 -9.56 -0.80 22.35
C GLU A 190 -8.74 -0.01 21.31
N ASP A 191 -8.23 -0.67 20.28
CA ASP A 191 -7.41 -0.09 19.22
C ASP A 191 -8.22 0.36 17.99
N ALA A 192 -9.55 0.30 18.05
CA ALA A 192 -10.42 0.68 16.93
C ALA A 192 -10.34 2.17 16.57
N ASP A 193 -9.91 3.02 17.53
CA ASP A 193 -9.70 4.45 17.29
C ASP A 193 -8.59 4.72 16.27
N LYS A 194 -7.60 3.83 16.13
CA LYS A 194 -6.51 3.97 15.14
C LYS A 194 -7.05 4.11 13.72
N LEU A 195 -7.94 3.20 13.30
CA LEU A 195 -8.60 3.30 11.99
C LEU A 195 -9.53 4.52 11.93
N ARG A 196 -10.26 4.82 13.01
CA ARG A 196 -11.19 5.96 13.07
C ARG A 196 -10.48 7.28 12.81
N GLU A 197 -9.31 7.49 13.40
CA GLU A 197 -8.49 8.68 13.21
C GLU A 197 -8.06 8.83 11.74
N VAL A 198 -7.59 7.75 11.11
CA VAL A 198 -7.24 7.76 9.68
C VAL A 198 -8.47 8.03 8.82
N MET A 199 -9.61 7.41 9.09
CA MET A 199 -10.86 7.64 8.36
C MET A 199 -11.32 9.11 8.47
N ASN A 200 -11.22 9.72 9.66
CA ASN A 200 -11.55 11.13 9.88
C ASN A 200 -10.63 12.07 9.10
N TRP A 201 -9.37 11.70 8.90
CA TRP A 201 -8.45 12.42 8.01
C TRP A 201 -8.75 12.17 6.52
N TYR A 202 -9.07 10.94 6.16
CA TYR A 202 -9.18 10.46 4.77
C TYR A 202 -10.47 10.89 4.08
N PHE A 203 -11.65 10.60 4.66
CA PHE A 203 -12.93 10.78 3.95
C PHE A 203 -13.24 12.23 3.57
N PRO A 204 -12.97 13.25 4.40
CA PRO A 204 -13.17 14.64 3.99
C PRO A 204 -12.29 15.03 2.78
N ARG A 205 -11.06 14.51 2.72
CA ARG A 205 -10.12 14.73 1.60
C ARG A 205 -10.57 13.98 0.35
N LYS A 206 -10.97 12.71 0.50
CA LYS A 206 -11.56 11.91 -0.58
C LYS A 206 -12.77 12.63 -1.18
N GLN A 207 -13.70 13.10 -0.35
CA GLN A 207 -14.90 13.78 -0.82
C GLN A 207 -14.58 15.08 -1.58
N LYS A 208 -13.53 15.79 -1.17
CA LYS A 208 -13.04 16.98 -1.90
C LYS A 208 -12.48 16.60 -3.27
N LEU A 209 -11.69 15.53 -3.37
CA LEU A 209 -11.17 15.04 -4.64
C LEU A 209 -12.28 14.52 -5.55
N ASP A 210 -13.20 13.73 -5.03
CA ASP A 210 -14.35 13.20 -5.77
C ASP A 210 -15.16 14.34 -6.42
N ARG A 211 -15.39 15.44 -5.69
CA ARG A 211 -16.04 16.64 -6.25
C ARG A 211 -15.21 17.31 -7.34
N ALA A 212 -13.90 17.40 -7.16
CA ALA A 212 -13.00 18.00 -8.15
C ALA A 212 -12.90 17.17 -9.44
N GLU A 213 -13.03 15.85 -9.32
CA GLU A 213 -13.00 14.89 -10.44
C GLU A 213 -14.39 14.64 -11.05
N GLY A 214 -15.44 15.34 -10.57
CA GLY A 214 -16.80 15.21 -11.12
C GLY A 214 -17.49 13.89 -10.82
N VAL A 215 -17.04 13.14 -9.79
CA VAL A 215 -17.70 11.92 -9.34
C VAL A 215 -19.10 12.28 -8.81
N GLN A 216 -20.13 11.77 -9.45
CA GLN A 216 -21.52 12.00 -9.04
C GLN A 216 -21.83 11.23 -7.76
N PHE A 217 -22.20 11.96 -6.70
CA PHE A 217 -22.81 11.36 -5.52
C PHE A 217 -24.30 11.22 -5.78
N PHE A 218 -24.79 9.97 -5.91
CA PHE A 218 -26.22 9.70 -5.83
C PHE A 218 -26.64 9.84 -4.36
N ASN A 219 -26.99 11.05 -3.96
CA ASN A 219 -27.76 11.25 -2.74
C ASN A 219 -29.24 10.96 -3.08
N GLY A 220 -29.76 9.86 -2.55
CA GLY A 220 -31.20 9.69 -2.33
C GLY A 220 -31.61 10.38 -1.03
#